data_AF-A0AAV6LH78-F1
#
_entry.id   AF-A0AAV6LH78-F1
#
_cell.length_a   1.000
_cell.length_b   1.000
_cell.length_c   1.000
_cell.angle_alpha   90.00
_cell.angle_beta   90.00
_cell.angle_gamma   90.00
#
_symmetry.space_group_name_H-M   'P 1'
#
loop_
_entity.id
_entity.type
_entity.pdbx_description
1 polymer ?
#
loop_
_entity_poly.entity_id
_entity_poly.type
_entity_poly.pdbx_seq_one_letter_code
_entity_poly.pdbx_strand_id
1 'polypeptide(L)'
;MATQPSHRTSFIESSIQRARLYGFHGLDLCCVEPDTNTTKMENMGILFDDWRTAIDRESKNSTRSPLLLTLLGYYLPSKNTASYPMESIRRNFDWVFIESYYYHLPTMENFTGAHSALYDPSSNISTDYGIKEWISRGLPADKMVLGLAYHGYAWTLLDPSANEIGSPATGPAVMSRGLIFYKFIKSSMGCDGEKVGYNSTYVTNYCINGSVWIGYDDVEAIRTKVSYAREKGLLGYKVWQVDNDYNWMLSKAAAQDEGKDQENNRLLWAILLPTIAVVTLLLGTLTWFFRRRLFKWKVLVTRIMAIRPQKKLQYPNLQEFSFADIKAATRNFSHENKLGEGGYGPVYKAYEFWKDGKSMEFMDPLMDDTNSACKLVRCMQVALLCVQEKWEDRPSMLEVYSMLKNEIEDVPTPKMHAFAARKDMDVENYQKSTEETCSVNYATMSWDMPR
;
A
#
# COMPACT_ATOMS: atom_id res chain seq x y z
N MET A 1 -22.06 -16.45 -28.64
CA MET A 1 -22.09 -15.00 -28.92
C MET A 1 -21.22 -14.65 -30.13
N ALA A 2 -19.91 -14.86 -30.12
CA ALA A 2 -19.01 -14.43 -31.21
C ALA A 2 -19.24 -15.07 -32.59
N THR A 3 -19.88 -16.24 -32.66
CA THR A 3 -19.99 -17.07 -33.87
C THR A 3 -20.98 -16.58 -34.93
N GLN A 4 -21.91 -15.67 -34.59
CA GLN A 4 -22.96 -15.18 -35.49
C GLN A 4 -22.88 -13.65 -35.62
N PRO A 5 -22.88 -13.08 -36.84
CA PRO A 5 -22.76 -11.63 -37.03
C PRO A 5 -23.85 -10.81 -36.31
N SER A 6 -25.10 -11.29 -36.31
CA SER A 6 -26.21 -10.64 -35.61
C SER A 6 -25.98 -10.60 -34.09
N HIS A 7 -25.51 -11.71 -33.51
CA HIS A 7 -25.21 -11.78 -32.08
C HIS A 7 -24.04 -10.88 -31.69
N ARG A 8 -22.99 -10.81 -32.52
CA ARG A 8 -21.88 -9.87 -32.31
C ARG A 8 -22.37 -8.43 -32.31
N THR A 9 -23.18 -8.07 -33.30
CA THR A 9 -23.76 -6.72 -33.42
C THR A 9 -24.57 -6.35 -32.19
N SER A 10 -25.51 -7.20 -31.77
CA SER A 10 -26.31 -6.97 -30.55
C SER A 10 -25.45 -6.84 -29.29
N PHE A 11 -24.42 -7.67 -29.15
CA PHE A 11 -23.50 -7.60 -28.01
C PHE A 11 -22.70 -6.29 -28.01
N ILE A 12 -22.11 -5.92 -29.15
CA ILE A 12 -21.31 -4.70 -29.30
C ILE A 12 -22.17 -3.47 -29.00
N GLU A 13 -23.31 -3.32 -29.65
CA GLU A 13 -24.19 -2.15 -29.50
C GLU A 13 -24.70 -2.02 -28.06
N SER A 14 -25.15 -3.12 -27.46
CA SER A 14 -25.63 -3.11 -26.07
C SER A 14 -24.51 -2.82 -25.06
N SER A 15 -23.28 -3.27 -25.32
CA SER A 15 -22.13 -2.98 -24.45
C SER A 15 -21.76 -1.50 -24.48
N ILE A 16 -21.70 -0.89 -25.66
CA ILE A 16 -21.40 0.55 -25.85
C ILE A 16 -22.51 1.39 -25.20
N GLN A 17 -23.77 1.06 -25.48
CA GLN A 17 -24.91 1.76 -24.89
C GLN A 17 -24.87 1.70 -23.36
N ARG A 18 -24.55 0.53 -22.79
CA ARG A 18 -24.46 0.35 -21.34
C ARG A 18 -23.29 1.14 -20.75
N ALA A 19 -22.11 1.09 -21.37
CA ALA A 19 -20.97 1.88 -20.92
C ALA A 19 -21.31 3.37 -20.85
N ARG A 20 -21.94 3.90 -21.90
CA ARG A 20 -22.37 5.31 -21.94
C ARG A 20 -23.48 5.63 -20.93
N LEU A 21 -24.46 4.74 -20.78
CA LEU A 21 -25.58 4.94 -19.85
C LEU A 21 -25.11 5.06 -18.40
N TYR A 22 -24.13 4.26 -18.01
CA TYR A 22 -23.58 4.25 -16.65
C TYR A 22 -22.32 5.10 -16.48
N GLY A 23 -21.92 5.87 -17.50
CA GLY A 23 -20.79 6.79 -17.42
C GLY A 23 -19.41 6.12 -17.38
N PHE A 24 -19.29 4.89 -17.87
CA PHE A 24 -17.99 4.22 -18.01
C PHE A 24 -17.19 4.81 -19.18
N HIS A 25 -15.87 4.89 -18.99
CA HIS A 25 -14.92 5.37 -20.00
C HIS A 25 -14.42 4.26 -20.92
N GLY A 26 -14.75 3.00 -20.64
CA GLY A 26 -14.28 1.86 -21.40
C GLY A 26 -15.03 0.57 -21.11
N LEU A 27 -14.60 -0.48 -21.82
CA LEU A 27 -15.12 -1.84 -21.78
C LEU A 27 -13.93 -2.78 -21.59
N ASP A 28 -13.98 -3.61 -20.55
CA ASP A 28 -12.97 -4.63 -20.26
C ASP A 28 -13.53 -6.01 -20.60
N LEU A 29 -12.97 -6.68 -21.60
CA LEU A 29 -13.36 -8.03 -21.96
C LEU A 29 -12.58 -9.02 -21.07
N CYS A 30 -13.31 -9.81 -20.29
CA CYS A 30 -12.75 -10.88 -19.46
C CYS A 30 -13.24 -12.26 -19.91
N CYS A 31 -12.66 -13.31 -19.32
CA CYS A 31 -13.08 -14.70 -19.51
C CYS A 31 -12.88 -15.26 -20.93
N VAL A 32 -11.87 -14.78 -21.67
CA VAL A 32 -11.45 -15.36 -22.95
C VAL A 32 -10.08 -15.99 -22.76
N GLU A 33 -9.98 -17.29 -23.00
CA GLU A 33 -8.71 -18.04 -23.00
C GLU A 33 -8.33 -18.48 -24.42
N PRO A 34 -7.04 -18.77 -24.69
CA PRO A 34 -6.63 -19.42 -25.92
C PRO A 34 -7.40 -20.73 -26.12
N ASP A 35 -7.91 -20.97 -27.32
CA ASP A 35 -8.67 -22.18 -27.64
C ASP A 35 -8.05 -22.91 -28.84
N THR A 36 -8.15 -24.24 -28.85
CA THR A 36 -7.69 -25.08 -29.97
C THR A 36 -8.66 -25.03 -31.16
N ASN A 37 -9.90 -24.59 -30.96
CA ASN A 37 -10.87 -24.38 -32.02
C ASN A 37 -10.56 -23.10 -32.78
N THR A 38 -9.83 -23.23 -33.89
CA THR A 38 -9.42 -22.11 -34.75
C THR A 38 -10.60 -21.26 -35.20
N THR A 39 -11.72 -21.85 -35.61
CA THR A 39 -12.91 -21.11 -36.05
C THR A 39 -13.52 -20.29 -34.93
N LYS A 40 -13.48 -20.77 -33.67
CA LYS A 40 -13.92 -19.97 -32.51
C LYS A 40 -13.01 -18.77 -32.30
N MET A 41 -11.70 -18.93 -32.41
CA MET A 41 -10.73 -17.84 -32.26
C MET A 41 -10.74 -16.85 -33.43
N GLU A 42 -10.98 -17.31 -34.66
CA GLU A 42 -11.22 -16.45 -35.83
C GLU A 42 -12.47 -15.58 -35.63
N ASN A 43 -13.59 -16.18 -35.21
CA ASN A 43 -14.81 -15.44 -34.89
C ASN A 43 -14.61 -14.44 -33.74
N MET A 44 -13.73 -14.78 -32.78
CA MET A 44 -13.35 -13.87 -31.71
C MET A 44 -12.51 -12.69 -32.25
N GLY A 45 -11.58 -12.95 -33.17
CA GLY A 45 -10.83 -11.90 -33.87
C GLY A 45 -11.76 -10.94 -34.64
N ILE A 46 -12.76 -11.48 -35.34
CA ILE A 46 -13.78 -10.67 -36.04
C ILE A 46 -14.59 -9.84 -35.04
N LEU A 47 -14.97 -10.40 -33.89
CA LEU A 47 -15.66 -9.64 -32.84
C LEU A 47 -14.83 -8.43 -32.40
N PHE A 48 -13.52 -8.59 -32.20
CA PHE A 48 -12.66 -7.49 -31.76
C PHE A 48 -12.55 -6.38 -32.81
N ASP A 49 -12.43 -6.75 -34.09
CA ASP A 49 -12.41 -5.82 -35.23
C ASP A 49 -13.73 -5.04 -35.35
N ASP A 50 -14.86 -5.75 -35.27
CA ASP A 50 -16.21 -5.17 -35.32
C ASP A 50 -16.42 -4.22 -34.13
N TRP A 51 -15.95 -4.59 -32.93
CA TRP A 51 -16.13 -3.82 -31.70
C TRP A 51 -15.36 -2.50 -31.72
N ARG A 52 -14.08 -2.52 -32.12
CA ARG A 52 -13.28 -1.30 -32.28
C ARG A 52 -13.90 -0.39 -33.33
N THR A 53 -14.31 -0.94 -34.47
CA THR A 53 -14.98 -0.18 -35.53
C THR A 53 -16.25 0.52 -35.04
N ALA A 54 -17.05 -0.17 -34.21
CA ALA A 54 -18.26 0.41 -33.64
C ALA A 54 -17.98 1.53 -32.62
N ILE A 55 -16.96 1.36 -31.76
CA ILE A 55 -16.51 2.41 -30.82
C ILE A 55 -16.03 3.65 -31.58
N ASP A 56 -15.22 3.47 -32.62
CA ASP A 56 -14.71 4.57 -33.43
C ASP A 56 -15.84 5.29 -34.18
N ARG A 57 -16.87 4.56 -34.61
CA ARG A 57 -18.07 5.14 -35.24
C ARG A 57 -18.94 5.91 -34.25
N GLU A 58 -19.15 5.37 -33.05
CA GLU A 58 -19.93 6.04 -32.00
C GLU A 58 -19.29 7.36 -31.58
N SER A 59 -17.97 7.36 -31.39
CA SER A 59 -17.23 8.56 -30.99
C SER A 59 -17.28 9.67 -32.04
N LYS A 60 -17.15 9.35 -33.34
CA LYS A 60 -17.28 10.33 -34.45
C LYS A 60 -18.65 11.01 -34.50
N ASN A 61 -19.70 10.31 -34.05
CA ASN A 61 -21.06 10.83 -34.03
C ASN A 61 -21.40 11.55 -32.71
N SER A 62 -20.43 11.70 -31.80
CA SER A 62 -20.60 12.35 -30.51
C SER A 62 -19.47 13.36 -30.25
N THR A 63 -19.62 14.21 -29.24
CA THR A 63 -18.54 15.06 -28.74
C THR A 63 -17.65 14.35 -27.70
N ARG A 64 -17.90 13.06 -27.44
CA ARG A 64 -17.24 12.28 -26.39
C ARG A 64 -16.01 11.55 -26.93
N SER A 65 -15.01 11.36 -26.08
CA SER A 65 -13.85 10.53 -26.40
C SER A 65 -14.26 9.08 -26.69
N PRO A 66 -13.55 8.36 -27.59
CA PRO A 66 -13.75 6.92 -27.78
C PRO A 66 -13.69 6.16 -26.46
N LEU A 67 -14.51 5.13 -26.32
CA LEU A 67 -14.40 4.20 -25.20
C LEU A 67 -13.07 3.45 -25.29
N LEU A 68 -12.40 3.29 -24.15
CA LEU A 68 -11.28 2.35 -24.04
C LEU A 68 -11.81 0.92 -24.21
N LEU A 69 -11.03 0.07 -24.86
CA LEU A 69 -11.31 -1.35 -25.01
C LEU A 69 -10.09 -2.13 -24.52
N THR A 70 -10.26 -2.87 -23.44
CA THR A 70 -9.18 -3.60 -22.75
C THR A 70 -9.50 -5.09 -22.67
N LEU A 71 -8.46 -5.92 -22.59
CA LEU A 71 -8.59 -7.38 -22.52
C LEU A 71 -7.89 -7.90 -21.26
N LEU A 72 -8.57 -8.70 -20.45
CA LEU A 72 -7.91 -9.60 -19.50
C LEU A 72 -7.43 -10.84 -20.30
N GLY A 73 -6.11 -10.93 -20.47
CA GLY A 73 -5.44 -12.03 -21.15
C GLY A 73 -4.83 -13.00 -20.15
N TYR A 74 -4.88 -14.29 -20.47
CA TYR A 74 -4.12 -15.31 -19.77
C TYR A 74 -2.61 -15.01 -19.82
N TYR A 75 -1.84 -15.47 -18.83
CA TYR A 75 -0.40 -15.18 -18.79
C TYR A 75 0.37 -15.67 -20.03
N LEU A 76 -0.15 -16.68 -20.73
CA LEU A 76 0.36 -17.13 -22.02
C LEU A 76 -0.56 -16.72 -23.18
N PRO A 77 0.01 -16.22 -24.30
CA PRO A 77 -0.76 -15.95 -25.51
C PRO A 77 -1.18 -17.24 -26.24
N SER A 78 -0.49 -18.34 -25.97
CA SER A 78 -0.73 -19.66 -26.56
C SER A 78 -0.40 -20.78 -25.58
N LYS A 79 -1.21 -21.84 -25.57
CA LYS A 79 -1.00 -23.04 -24.75
C LYS A 79 -1.14 -24.27 -25.63
N ASN A 80 -0.06 -25.02 -25.81
CA ASN A 80 0.02 -26.12 -26.79
C ASN A 80 -0.34 -25.62 -28.21
N THR A 81 -1.40 -26.15 -28.81
CA THR A 81 -1.93 -25.73 -30.11
C THR A 81 -2.96 -24.60 -30.01
N ALA A 82 -3.42 -24.24 -28.80
CA ALA A 82 -4.37 -23.15 -28.58
C ALA A 82 -3.66 -21.80 -28.64
N SER A 83 -4.28 -20.81 -29.28
CA SER A 83 -3.70 -19.45 -29.41
C SER A 83 -4.79 -18.39 -29.48
N TYR A 84 -4.51 -17.21 -28.93
CA TYR A 84 -5.33 -16.03 -29.19
C TYR A 84 -5.20 -15.54 -30.65
N PRO A 85 -6.19 -14.78 -31.17
CA PRO A 85 -6.09 -14.06 -32.44
C PRO A 85 -5.20 -12.81 -32.28
N MET A 86 -3.89 -13.01 -32.19
CA MET A 86 -2.90 -12.00 -31.83
C MET A 86 -2.94 -10.72 -32.67
N GLU A 87 -3.06 -10.84 -33.99
CA GLU A 87 -3.11 -9.65 -34.87
C GLU A 87 -4.32 -8.77 -34.60
N SER A 88 -5.47 -9.39 -34.32
CA SER A 88 -6.69 -8.65 -33.98
C SER A 88 -6.58 -8.03 -32.59
N ILE A 89 -5.99 -8.73 -31.62
CA ILE A 89 -5.74 -8.15 -30.28
C ILE A 89 -4.88 -6.89 -30.39
N ARG A 90 -3.73 -7.01 -31.07
CA ARG A 90 -2.75 -5.94 -31.24
C ARG A 90 -3.36 -4.69 -31.88
N ARG A 91 -4.22 -4.88 -32.88
CA ARG A 91 -4.89 -3.80 -33.62
C ARG A 91 -6.00 -3.13 -32.81
N ASN A 92 -6.81 -3.90 -32.08
CA ASN A 92 -8.09 -3.42 -31.57
C ASN A 92 -8.12 -3.06 -30.10
N PHE A 93 -7.28 -3.65 -29.24
CA PHE A 93 -7.27 -3.31 -27.82
C PHE A 93 -6.30 -2.16 -27.54
N ASP A 94 -6.69 -1.28 -26.63
CA ASP A 94 -5.83 -0.21 -26.13
C ASP A 94 -4.66 -0.82 -25.35
N TRP A 95 -4.97 -1.76 -24.45
CA TRP A 95 -4.00 -2.60 -23.78
C TRP A 95 -4.58 -3.96 -23.36
N VAL A 96 -3.69 -4.89 -23.04
CA VAL A 96 -3.99 -6.21 -22.48
C VAL A 96 -3.47 -6.27 -21.06
N PHE A 97 -4.37 -6.57 -20.13
CA PHE A 97 -4.04 -6.92 -18.77
C PHE A 97 -3.61 -8.38 -18.68
N ILE A 98 -2.35 -8.62 -18.33
CA ILE A 98 -1.78 -9.96 -18.26
C ILE A 98 -2.05 -10.53 -16.87
N GLU A 99 -2.81 -11.61 -16.80
CA GLU A 99 -3.15 -12.30 -15.55
C GLU A 99 -1.94 -13.04 -14.98
N SER A 100 -1.09 -12.33 -14.24
CA SER A 100 0.16 -12.84 -13.67
C SER A 100 0.02 -13.45 -12.28
N TYR A 101 -1.01 -14.27 -12.10
CA TYR A 101 -1.27 -15.01 -10.86
C TYR A 101 -2.10 -16.27 -11.17
N TYR A 102 -2.36 -17.10 -10.14
CA TYR A 102 -2.97 -18.43 -10.24
C TYR A 102 -2.06 -19.53 -10.83
N TYR A 103 -0.75 -19.35 -10.74
CA TYR A 103 0.23 -20.31 -11.24
C TYR A 103 0.22 -21.65 -10.50
N HIS A 104 0.14 -21.58 -9.18
CA HIS A 104 0.12 -22.73 -8.28
C HIS A 104 -1.09 -22.64 -7.37
N LEU A 105 -1.84 -23.74 -7.26
CA LEU A 105 -3.13 -23.76 -6.58
C LEU A 105 -3.26 -25.01 -5.70
N PRO A 106 -3.68 -24.87 -4.42
CA PRO A 106 -3.77 -25.99 -3.49
C PRO A 106 -4.85 -27.00 -3.84
N THR A 107 -5.80 -26.63 -4.71
CA THR A 107 -6.83 -27.54 -5.23
C THR A 107 -6.32 -28.42 -6.37
N MET A 108 -5.16 -28.10 -6.95
CA MET A 108 -4.60 -28.77 -8.12
C MET A 108 -3.30 -29.51 -7.79
N GLU A 109 -2.59 -29.09 -6.74
CA GLU A 109 -1.24 -29.53 -6.44
C GLU A 109 -1.11 -29.96 -4.97
N ASN A 110 -0.28 -30.97 -4.73
CA ASN A 110 0.06 -31.51 -3.41
C ASN A 110 1.41 -30.98 -2.89
N PHE A 111 1.79 -29.78 -3.30
CA PHE A 111 2.97 -29.06 -2.83
C PHE A 111 2.69 -27.56 -2.76
N THR A 112 3.40 -26.84 -1.89
CA THR A 112 3.30 -25.38 -1.76
C THR A 112 3.88 -24.70 -3.00
N GLY A 113 3.29 -23.59 -3.44
CA GLY A 113 3.74 -22.94 -4.68
C GLY A 113 3.58 -21.43 -4.70
N ALA A 114 4.42 -20.78 -5.51
CA ALA A 114 4.42 -19.34 -5.72
C ALA A 114 3.35 -18.95 -6.74
N HIS A 115 2.10 -18.73 -6.28
CA HIS A 115 0.95 -18.52 -7.18
C HIS A 115 1.04 -17.26 -8.07
N SER A 116 1.94 -16.32 -7.78
CA SER A 116 2.16 -15.08 -8.52
C SER A 116 3.64 -14.85 -8.88
N ALA A 117 4.44 -15.92 -8.97
CA ALA A 117 5.88 -15.84 -9.22
C ALA A 117 6.28 -14.90 -10.38
N LEU A 118 7.16 -13.92 -10.11
CA LEU A 118 7.73 -13.08 -11.17
C LEU A 118 8.69 -13.90 -12.05
N TYR A 119 9.51 -14.72 -11.39
CA TYR A 119 10.46 -15.63 -12.01
C TYR A 119 10.27 -17.05 -11.46
N ASP A 120 10.55 -18.04 -12.28
CA ASP A 120 10.68 -19.44 -11.84
C ASP A 120 11.86 -20.06 -12.60
N PRO A 121 12.99 -20.35 -11.94
CA PRO A 121 14.14 -20.95 -12.61
C PRO A 121 13.92 -22.43 -12.98
N SER A 122 12.90 -23.07 -12.40
CA SER A 122 12.63 -24.50 -12.57
C SER A 122 11.59 -24.81 -13.64
N SER A 123 10.84 -23.81 -14.11
CA SER A 123 9.77 -24.01 -15.08
C SER A 123 9.47 -22.73 -15.89
N ASN A 124 8.57 -22.86 -16.86
CA ASN A 124 8.06 -21.72 -17.65
C ASN A 124 6.80 -21.08 -17.03
N ILE A 125 6.46 -21.42 -15.78
CA ILE A 125 5.29 -20.92 -15.07
C ILE A 125 5.70 -19.68 -14.27
N SER A 126 5.90 -18.56 -14.97
CA SER A 126 6.22 -17.29 -14.34
C SER A 126 5.73 -16.10 -15.15
N THR A 127 5.64 -14.96 -14.48
CA THR A 127 5.23 -13.71 -15.12
C THR A 127 6.22 -13.25 -16.17
N ASP A 128 7.53 -13.28 -15.91
CA ASP A 128 8.55 -12.86 -16.88
C ASP A 128 8.51 -13.74 -18.15
N TYR A 129 8.32 -15.05 -18.00
CA TYR A 129 8.14 -15.95 -19.14
C TYR A 129 6.90 -15.56 -19.97
N GLY A 130 5.75 -15.36 -19.31
CA GLY A 130 4.51 -14.95 -19.98
C GLY A 130 4.66 -13.63 -20.74
N ILE A 131 5.27 -12.62 -20.11
CA ILE A 131 5.53 -11.31 -20.76
C ILE A 131 6.40 -11.48 -22.01
N LYS A 132 7.47 -12.28 -21.94
CA LYS A 132 8.32 -12.57 -23.10
C LYS A 132 7.58 -13.26 -24.23
N GLU A 133 6.67 -14.19 -23.91
CA GLU A 133 5.85 -14.87 -24.92
C GLU A 133 4.85 -13.92 -25.61
N TRP A 134 4.20 -13.03 -24.87
CA TRP A 134 3.33 -12.01 -25.47
C TRP A 134 4.10 -11.08 -26.43
N ILE A 135 5.31 -10.67 -26.04
CA ILE A 135 6.21 -9.86 -26.87
C ILE A 135 6.68 -10.64 -28.11
N SER A 136 7.08 -11.92 -27.95
CA SER A 136 7.55 -12.75 -29.06
C SER A 136 6.45 -12.98 -30.11
N ARG A 137 5.18 -12.92 -29.69
CA ARG A 137 3.98 -12.97 -30.54
C ARG A 137 3.54 -11.61 -31.08
N GLY A 138 4.31 -10.54 -30.84
CA GLY A 138 4.14 -9.25 -31.48
C GLY A 138 3.25 -8.25 -30.73
N LEU A 139 2.85 -8.53 -29.48
CA LEU A 139 2.18 -7.52 -28.64
C LEU A 139 3.25 -6.55 -28.09
N PRO A 140 3.16 -5.24 -28.37
CA PRO A 140 4.10 -4.25 -27.83
C PRO A 140 4.04 -4.18 -26.31
N ALA A 141 5.19 -3.96 -25.67
CA ALA A 141 5.30 -3.83 -24.21
C ALA A 141 4.41 -2.69 -23.67
N ASP A 142 4.37 -1.55 -24.36
CA ASP A 142 3.56 -0.38 -24.02
C ASP A 142 2.04 -0.58 -24.23
N LYS A 143 1.61 -1.77 -24.67
CA LYS A 143 0.22 -2.23 -24.68
C LYS A 143 -0.07 -3.30 -23.62
N MET A 144 0.86 -3.56 -22.71
CA MET A 144 0.72 -4.59 -21.69
C MET A 144 0.65 -3.97 -20.30
N VAL A 145 -0.29 -4.45 -19.49
CA VAL A 145 -0.49 -4.05 -18.10
C VAL A 145 -0.28 -5.26 -17.20
N LEU A 146 0.63 -5.15 -16.23
CA LEU A 146 1.00 -6.24 -15.33
C LEU A 146 -0.07 -6.53 -14.27
N GLY A 147 -0.41 -7.81 -14.04
CA GLY A 147 -1.27 -8.28 -12.95
C GLY A 147 -0.58 -8.36 -11.60
N LEU A 148 -1.16 -7.69 -10.60
CA LEU A 148 -0.76 -7.80 -9.21
C LEU A 148 -1.87 -8.45 -8.37
N ALA A 149 -1.52 -9.44 -7.57
CA ALA A 149 -2.47 -10.18 -6.75
C ALA A 149 -2.49 -9.64 -5.31
N TYR A 150 -3.63 -9.12 -4.86
CA TYR A 150 -3.86 -8.74 -3.45
C TYR A 150 -4.52 -9.90 -2.68
N HIS A 151 -4.09 -11.11 -2.98
CA HIS A 151 -4.56 -12.32 -2.36
C HIS A 151 -3.43 -13.34 -2.39
N GLY A 152 -3.58 -14.40 -1.62
CA GLY A 152 -2.69 -15.53 -1.57
C GLY A 152 -3.46 -16.83 -1.57
N TYR A 153 -2.70 -17.91 -1.46
CA TYR A 153 -3.24 -19.26 -1.29
C TYR A 153 -2.59 -19.93 -0.09
N ALA A 154 -3.42 -20.65 0.67
CA ALA A 154 -3.04 -21.37 1.86
C ALA A 154 -3.07 -22.87 1.61
N TRP A 155 -1.98 -23.54 1.98
CA TRP A 155 -1.78 -24.98 1.93
C TRP A 155 -1.65 -25.54 3.34
N THR A 156 -2.09 -26.78 3.52
CA THR A 156 -1.77 -27.58 4.70
C THR A 156 -0.49 -28.37 4.40
N LEU A 157 0.61 -28.03 5.07
CA LEU A 157 1.89 -28.76 4.98
C LEU A 157 1.73 -30.19 5.48
N LEU A 158 2.38 -31.13 4.77
CA LEU A 158 2.49 -32.52 5.24
C LEU A 158 3.43 -32.61 6.45
N ASP A 159 4.52 -31.84 6.42
CA ASP A 159 5.50 -31.73 7.50
C ASP A 159 5.82 -30.24 7.73
N PRO A 160 5.46 -29.66 8.89
CA PRO A 160 5.76 -28.25 9.20
C PRO A 160 7.24 -27.86 9.19
N SER A 161 8.16 -28.84 9.30
CA SER A 161 9.60 -28.59 9.21
C SER A 161 10.08 -28.42 7.76
N ALA A 162 9.34 -28.94 6.78
CA ALA A 162 9.54 -28.71 5.35
C ALA A 162 8.57 -27.62 4.89
N ASN A 163 9.03 -26.36 4.88
CA ASN A 163 8.15 -25.19 4.75
C ASN A 163 8.61 -24.19 3.67
N GLU A 164 9.50 -24.61 2.78
CA GLU A 164 9.90 -23.86 1.60
C GLU A 164 8.85 -23.95 0.48
N ILE A 165 9.01 -23.13 -0.56
CA ILE A 165 8.25 -23.27 -1.80
C ILE A 165 8.59 -24.64 -2.43
N GLY A 166 7.58 -25.41 -2.84
CA GLY A 166 7.72 -26.77 -3.34
C GLY A 166 7.63 -27.85 -2.26
N SER A 167 7.41 -27.48 -0.99
CA SER A 167 7.29 -28.44 0.10
C SER A 167 5.99 -29.27 -0.01
N PRO A 168 6.02 -30.57 0.35
CA PRO A 168 4.83 -31.41 0.29
C PRO A 168 3.66 -30.89 1.13
N ALA A 169 2.46 -30.92 0.55
CA ALA A 169 1.22 -30.44 1.15
C ALA A 169 0.06 -31.42 0.91
N THR A 170 -0.92 -31.42 1.80
CA THR A 170 -2.11 -32.29 1.71
C THR A 170 -3.29 -31.63 1.01
N GLY A 171 -3.19 -30.34 0.69
CA GLY A 171 -4.21 -29.58 -0.05
C GLY A 171 -4.50 -28.22 0.59
N PRO A 172 -5.70 -27.65 0.35
CA PRO A 172 -6.05 -26.31 0.82
C PRO A 172 -6.12 -26.20 2.34
N ALA A 173 -5.69 -25.06 2.88
CA ALA A 173 -5.87 -24.65 4.27
C ALA A 173 -6.78 -23.42 4.38
N VAL A 174 -7.27 -23.13 5.60
CA VAL A 174 -8.11 -21.95 5.94
C VAL A 174 -9.50 -21.97 5.31
N MET A 175 -9.59 -21.97 3.99
CA MET A 175 -10.82 -22.00 3.21
C MET A 175 -10.83 -23.21 2.26
N SER A 176 -12.01 -23.61 1.77
CA SER A 176 -12.19 -24.80 0.92
C SER A 176 -11.35 -24.81 -0.38
N ARG A 177 -10.89 -23.64 -0.84
CA ARG A 177 -10.00 -23.48 -2.01
C ARG A 177 -8.63 -22.91 -1.67
N GLY A 178 -8.35 -22.67 -0.40
CA GLY A 178 -7.08 -22.07 0.05
C GLY A 178 -6.95 -20.57 -0.21
N LEU A 179 -7.83 -19.97 -1.02
CA LEU A 179 -7.81 -18.54 -1.29
C LEU A 179 -7.92 -17.74 0.02
N ILE A 180 -7.04 -16.76 0.19
CA ILE A 180 -7.07 -15.83 1.32
C ILE A 180 -6.71 -14.42 0.85
N PHE A 181 -7.45 -13.41 1.33
CA PHE A 181 -7.21 -12.01 0.96
C PHE A 181 -6.09 -11.40 1.78
N TYR A 182 -5.31 -10.50 1.19
CA TYR A 182 -4.17 -9.86 1.85
C TYR A 182 -4.55 -9.20 3.18
N LYS A 183 -5.71 -8.54 3.24
CA LYS A 183 -6.26 -7.98 4.50
C LYS A 183 -6.38 -9.00 5.63
N PHE A 184 -6.80 -10.23 5.34
CA PHE A 184 -6.93 -11.29 6.36
C PHE A 184 -5.59 -11.91 6.73
N ILE A 185 -4.66 -12.03 5.76
CA ILE A 185 -3.28 -12.42 6.04
C ILE A 185 -2.67 -11.48 7.08
N LYS A 186 -2.88 -10.16 6.92
CA LYS A 186 -2.37 -9.15 7.84
C LYS A 186 -3.15 -9.04 9.15
N SER A 187 -4.48 -9.14 9.14
CA SER A 187 -5.27 -8.88 10.36
C SER A 187 -5.45 -10.09 11.28
N SER A 188 -5.39 -11.31 10.74
CA SER A 188 -6.00 -12.47 11.41
C SER A 188 -5.20 -13.76 11.35
N MET A 189 -4.22 -13.88 10.45
CA MET A 189 -3.45 -15.12 10.31
C MET A 189 -2.25 -15.22 11.27
N GLY A 190 -1.93 -14.14 12.00
CA GLY A 190 -0.74 -14.09 12.85
C GLY A 190 0.56 -14.22 12.06
N CYS A 191 0.56 -13.64 10.85
CA CYS A 191 1.67 -13.64 9.90
C CYS A 191 2.56 -12.41 10.11
N ASP A 192 3.25 -12.38 11.24
CA ASP A 192 4.13 -11.29 11.65
C ASP A 192 5.51 -11.81 12.08
N GLY A 193 6.51 -10.94 11.99
CA GLY A 193 7.88 -11.22 12.44
C GLY A 193 8.53 -12.37 11.68
N GLU A 194 9.15 -13.30 12.42
CA GLU A 194 9.94 -14.42 11.87
C GLU A 194 9.11 -15.45 11.08
N LYS A 195 7.78 -15.39 11.15
CA LYS A 195 6.88 -16.27 10.39
C LYS A 195 6.74 -15.89 8.93
N VAL A 196 7.16 -14.68 8.56
CA VAL A 196 7.07 -14.16 7.20
C VAL A 196 8.42 -14.30 6.51
N GLY A 197 8.42 -14.93 5.34
CA GLY A 197 9.58 -15.04 4.48
C GLY A 197 9.36 -14.29 3.17
N TYR A 198 10.46 -13.80 2.60
CA TYR A 198 10.53 -13.32 1.24
C TYR A 198 11.44 -14.23 0.43
N ASN A 199 10.95 -14.70 -0.71
CA ASN A 199 11.77 -15.46 -1.64
C ASN A 199 12.15 -14.57 -2.83
N SER A 200 13.41 -14.14 -2.87
CA SER A 200 13.93 -13.28 -3.95
C SER A 200 14.05 -14.00 -5.29
N THR A 201 14.12 -15.33 -5.31
CA THR A 201 14.18 -16.11 -6.54
C THR A 201 12.84 -16.07 -7.28
N TYR A 202 11.73 -16.20 -6.55
CA TYR A 202 10.37 -16.15 -7.12
C TYR A 202 9.72 -14.76 -7.07
N VAL A 203 10.26 -13.85 -6.25
CA VAL A 203 9.69 -12.52 -5.95
C VAL A 203 8.26 -12.67 -5.40
N THR A 204 8.16 -13.40 -4.30
CA THR A 204 6.90 -13.63 -3.57
C THR A 204 7.18 -13.77 -2.08
N ASN A 205 6.16 -13.53 -1.28
CA ASN A 205 6.19 -13.70 0.16
C ASN A 205 5.48 -14.99 0.56
N TYR A 206 5.83 -15.47 1.75
CA TYR A 206 5.08 -16.55 2.37
C TYR A 206 4.98 -16.35 3.87
N CYS A 207 3.99 -17.00 4.47
CA CYS A 207 3.79 -17.04 5.91
C CYS A 207 3.59 -18.48 6.37
N ILE A 208 4.23 -18.85 7.48
CA ILE A 208 4.08 -20.17 8.10
C ILE A 208 3.48 -20.01 9.49
N ASN A 209 2.37 -20.68 9.75
CA ASN A 209 1.75 -20.74 11.07
C ASN A 209 1.31 -22.16 11.40
N GLY A 210 2.12 -22.89 12.18
CA GLY A 210 1.92 -24.32 12.40
C GLY A 210 2.08 -25.10 11.10
N SER A 211 1.07 -25.88 10.73
CA SER A 211 1.02 -26.59 9.44
C SER A 211 0.45 -25.76 8.29
N VAL A 212 0.04 -24.52 8.52
CA VAL A 212 -0.50 -23.65 7.46
C VAL A 212 0.64 -22.89 6.80
N TRP A 213 0.78 -23.04 5.49
CA TRP A 213 1.69 -22.27 4.64
C TRP A 213 0.88 -21.40 3.70
N ILE A 214 1.16 -20.10 3.65
CA ILE A 214 0.42 -19.14 2.82
C ILE A 214 1.39 -18.45 1.88
N GLY A 215 1.24 -18.61 0.57
CA GLY A 215 1.98 -17.86 -0.44
C GLY A 215 1.18 -16.65 -0.90
N TYR A 216 1.80 -15.46 -0.92
CA TYR A 216 1.15 -14.19 -1.26
C TYR A 216 2.18 -13.12 -1.68
N ASP A 217 1.73 -11.98 -2.19
CA ASP A 217 2.61 -10.82 -2.40
C ASP A 217 2.48 -9.81 -1.26
N ASP A 218 3.62 -9.42 -0.68
CA ASP A 218 3.71 -8.32 0.27
C ASP A 218 4.39 -7.09 -0.36
N VAL A 219 4.57 -6.03 0.43
CA VAL A 219 5.09 -4.73 0.01
C VAL A 219 6.35 -4.82 -0.86
N GLU A 220 7.33 -5.65 -0.49
CA GLU A 220 8.58 -5.78 -1.23
C GLU A 220 8.42 -6.51 -2.59
N ALA A 221 7.57 -7.53 -2.65
CA ALA A 221 7.26 -8.23 -3.90
C ALA A 221 6.49 -7.32 -4.86
N ILE A 222 5.50 -6.58 -4.34
CA ILE A 222 4.73 -5.60 -5.12
C ILE A 222 5.65 -4.52 -5.70
N ARG A 223 6.53 -3.91 -4.89
CA ARG A 223 7.50 -2.91 -5.37
C ARG A 223 8.40 -3.49 -6.45
N THR A 224 8.95 -4.68 -6.24
CA THR A 224 9.83 -5.34 -7.20
C THR A 224 9.11 -5.60 -8.53
N LYS A 225 7.85 -6.05 -8.50
CA LYS A 225 7.05 -6.30 -9.71
C LYS A 225 6.66 -5.02 -10.45
N VAL A 226 6.39 -3.93 -9.72
CA VAL A 226 6.15 -2.62 -10.34
C VAL A 226 7.42 -2.08 -10.99
N SER A 227 8.57 -2.19 -10.33
CA SER A 227 9.87 -1.82 -10.90
C SER A 227 10.19 -2.66 -12.14
N TYR A 228 9.90 -3.96 -12.12
CA TYR A 228 10.00 -4.82 -13.29
C TYR A 228 9.12 -4.33 -14.46
N ALA A 229 7.84 -3.98 -14.21
CA ALA A 229 6.96 -3.47 -15.25
C ALA A 229 7.53 -2.22 -15.92
N ARG A 230 8.10 -1.31 -15.12
CA ARG A 230 8.78 -0.11 -15.59
C ARG A 230 10.02 -0.41 -16.40
N GLU A 231 10.91 -1.26 -15.91
CA GLU A 231 12.14 -1.65 -16.61
C GLU A 231 11.88 -2.32 -17.96
N LYS A 232 10.77 -3.06 -18.06
CA LYS A 232 10.33 -3.70 -19.31
C LYS A 232 9.57 -2.76 -20.25
N GLY A 233 9.31 -1.51 -19.85
CA GLY A 233 8.52 -0.56 -20.63
C GLY A 233 7.06 -1.01 -20.80
N LEU A 234 6.52 -1.73 -19.82
CA LEU A 234 5.08 -2.03 -19.79
C LEU A 234 4.28 -0.75 -19.56
N LEU A 235 3.03 -0.72 -20.02
CA LEU A 235 2.14 0.44 -19.85
C LEU A 235 1.91 0.79 -18.38
N GLY A 236 1.82 -0.23 -17.53
CA GLY A 236 1.59 -0.07 -16.10
C GLY A 236 1.22 -1.39 -15.43
N TYR A 237 0.41 -1.30 -14.39
CA TYR A 237 -0.10 -2.45 -13.63
C TYR A 237 -1.58 -2.29 -13.25
N LYS A 238 -2.26 -3.40 -12.99
CA LYS A 238 -3.64 -3.49 -12.48
C LYS A 238 -3.72 -4.56 -11.39
N VAL A 239 -4.57 -4.32 -10.40
CA VAL A 239 -4.63 -5.13 -9.17
C VAL A 239 -5.90 -5.98 -9.11
N TRP A 240 -5.78 -7.22 -8.64
CA TRP A 240 -6.90 -8.11 -8.32
C TRP A 240 -6.87 -8.53 -6.83
N GLN A 241 -7.69 -7.94 -5.97
CA GLN A 241 -8.51 -6.75 -6.22
C GLN A 241 -8.34 -5.75 -5.09
N VAL A 242 -8.72 -4.49 -5.35
CA VAL A 242 -8.47 -3.35 -4.45
C VAL A 242 -9.02 -3.61 -3.04
N ASP A 243 -10.24 -4.14 -2.91
CA ASP A 243 -10.87 -4.41 -1.61
C ASP A 243 -10.12 -5.44 -0.76
N ASN A 244 -9.21 -6.21 -1.35
CA ASN A 244 -8.43 -7.20 -0.61
C ASN A 244 -7.20 -6.58 0.06
N ASP A 245 -6.85 -5.33 -0.23
CA ASP A 245 -5.72 -4.63 0.35
C ASP A 245 -5.95 -4.34 1.85
N TYR A 246 -4.87 -4.26 2.62
CA TYR A 246 -4.90 -3.92 4.04
C TYR A 246 -4.57 -2.44 4.20
N ASN A 247 -5.56 -1.59 4.46
CA ASN A 247 -5.37 -0.16 4.66
C ASN A 247 -4.58 0.55 3.53
N TRP A 248 -4.84 0.15 2.28
CA TRP A 248 -4.16 0.66 1.07
C TRP A 248 -2.64 0.41 1.04
N MET A 249 -2.14 -0.54 1.83
CA MET A 249 -0.70 -0.77 2.00
C MET A 249 -0.04 -1.17 0.69
N LEU A 250 -0.58 -2.16 -0.02
CA LEU A 250 -0.02 -2.60 -1.30
C LEU A 250 -0.26 -1.57 -2.40
N SER A 251 -1.41 -0.90 -2.38
CA SER A 251 -1.75 0.15 -3.36
C SER A 251 -0.78 1.33 -3.26
N LYS A 252 -0.45 1.75 -2.04
CA LYS A 252 0.54 2.81 -1.79
C LYS A 252 1.95 2.35 -2.15
N ALA A 253 2.30 1.10 -1.83
CA ALA A 253 3.60 0.54 -2.20
C ALA A 253 3.78 0.49 -3.72
N ALA A 254 2.75 0.12 -4.46
CA ALA A 254 2.76 0.10 -5.92
C ALA A 254 2.83 1.50 -6.54
N ALA A 255 2.14 2.48 -5.95
CA ALA A 255 2.12 3.86 -6.44
C ALA A 255 3.38 4.67 -6.08
N GLN A 256 4.19 4.19 -5.14
CA GLN A 256 5.42 4.87 -4.73
C GLN A 256 6.48 4.81 -5.83
N ASP A 257 7.01 5.99 -6.17
CA ASP A 257 7.97 6.13 -7.24
C ASP A 257 9.41 5.99 -6.71
N GLU A 258 9.89 4.75 -6.53
CA GLU A 258 11.25 4.49 -6.00
C GLU A 258 12.37 5.06 -6.90
N GLY A 259 12.07 5.34 -8.17
CA GLY A 259 13.02 5.94 -9.11
C GLY A 259 13.48 7.33 -8.68
N LYS A 260 12.57 8.14 -8.12
CA LYS A 260 12.91 9.46 -7.58
C LYS A 260 13.76 9.36 -6.32
N ASP A 261 13.48 8.40 -5.44
CA ASP A 261 14.21 8.28 -4.18
C ASP A 261 15.63 7.75 -4.41
N GLN A 262 15.82 6.81 -5.34
CA GLN A 262 17.16 6.30 -5.66
C GLN A 262 18.02 7.34 -6.42
N GLU A 263 17.43 8.12 -7.32
CA GLU A 263 18.11 9.23 -8.01
C GLU A 263 18.44 10.38 -7.05
N ASN A 264 17.49 10.76 -6.18
CA ASN A 264 17.72 11.75 -5.12
C ASN A 264 18.80 11.29 -4.14
N ASN A 265 18.83 10.01 -3.76
CA ASN A 265 19.87 9.47 -2.90
C ASN A 265 21.24 9.47 -3.59
N ARG A 266 21.33 9.15 -4.88
CA ARG A 266 22.57 9.25 -5.66
C ARG A 266 23.05 10.71 -5.77
N LEU A 267 22.15 11.65 -6.05
CA LEU A 267 22.44 13.10 -6.10
C LEU A 267 22.89 13.62 -4.72
N LEU A 268 22.23 13.21 -3.65
CA LEU A 268 22.60 13.55 -2.27
C LEU A 268 24.01 13.06 -1.95
N TRP A 269 24.36 11.80 -2.25
CA TRP A 269 25.70 11.27 -2.04
C TRP A 269 26.75 11.95 -2.93
N ALA A 270 26.39 12.30 -4.18
CA ALA A 270 27.25 13.04 -5.10
C ALA A 270 27.56 14.48 -4.60
N ILE A 271 26.69 15.08 -3.79
CA ILE A 271 26.91 16.40 -3.16
C ILE A 271 27.61 16.26 -1.79
N LEU A 272 27.26 15.24 -1.00
CA LEU A 272 27.83 15.00 0.33
C LEU A 272 29.31 14.61 0.29
N LEU A 273 29.74 13.78 -0.66
CA LEU A 273 31.14 13.32 -0.71
C LEU A 273 32.14 14.45 -1.02
N PRO A 274 31.92 15.32 -2.01
CA PRO A 274 32.79 16.48 -2.26
C PRO A 274 32.75 17.50 -1.12
N THR A 275 31.58 17.75 -0.53
CA THR A 275 31.45 18.73 0.57
C THR A 275 32.20 18.26 1.82
N ILE A 276 32.13 16.97 2.18
CA ILE A 276 32.93 16.41 3.27
C ILE A 276 34.44 16.51 2.96
N ALA A 277 34.87 16.23 1.73
CA ALA A 277 36.27 16.36 1.32
C ALA A 277 36.78 17.81 1.41
N VAL A 278 35.97 18.79 1.00
CA VAL A 278 36.32 20.22 1.10
C VAL A 278 36.35 20.68 2.56
N VAL A 279 35.37 20.29 3.38
CA VAL A 279 35.32 20.63 4.81
C VAL A 279 36.50 20.03 5.57
N THR A 280 36.89 18.79 5.28
CA THR A 280 38.06 18.16 5.90
C THR A 280 39.37 18.83 5.48
N LEU A 281 39.53 19.24 4.21
CA LEU A 281 40.66 20.06 3.75
C LEU A 281 40.68 21.45 4.42
N LEU A 282 39.53 22.11 4.55
CA LEU A 282 39.41 23.40 5.21
C LEU A 282 39.72 23.30 6.71
N LEU A 283 39.26 22.26 7.40
CA LEU A 283 39.61 22.01 8.80
C LEU A 283 41.08 21.63 8.96
N GLY A 284 41.67 20.86 8.03
CA GLY A 284 43.10 20.54 8.01
C GLY A 284 43.98 21.78 7.82
N THR A 285 43.61 22.66 6.88
CA THR A 285 44.30 23.93 6.66
C THR A 285 44.08 24.93 7.79
N LEU A 286 42.86 25.01 8.35
CA LEU A 286 42.59 25.80 9.56
C LEU A 286 43.43 25.29 10.72
N THR A 287 43.42 23.99 11.01
CA THR A 287 44.18 23.43 12.14
C THR A 287 45.68 23.61 11.95
N TRP A 288 46.20 23.49 10.73
CA TRP A 288 47.59 23.82 10.42
C TRP A 288 47.89 25.31 10.61
N PHE A 289 47.03 26.19 10.10
CA PHE A 289 47.14 27.64 10.25
C PHE A 289 47.05 28.05 11.73
N PHE A 290 46.10 27.48 12.49
CA PHE A 290 45.95 27.67 13.92
C PHE A 290 47.12 27.07 14.68
N ARG A 291 47.68 25.91 14.33
CA ARG A 291 48.92 25.38 14.96
C ARG A 291 50.10 26.31 14.72
N ARG A 292 50.24 26.84 13.50
CA ARG A 292 51.30 27.79 13.12
C ARG A 292 51.10 29.16 13.78
N ARG A 293 49.85 29.60 13.93
CA ARG A 293 49.49 30.85 14.61
C ARG A 293 49.57 30.70 16.12
N LEU A 294 49.19 29.57 16.70
CA LEU A 294 49.34 29.19 18.12
C LEU A 294 50.80 29.01 18.52
N PHE A 295 51.71 28.62 17.61
CA PHE A 295 53.14 28.67 17.91
C PHE A 295 53.63 30.11 18.07
N LYS A 296 53.11 31.05 17.26
CA LYS A 296 53.36 32.49 17.42
C LYS A 296 52.54 33.13 18.56
N TRP A 297 51.38 32.58 18.88
CA TRP A 297 50.46 33.05 19.93
C TRP A 297 50.79 32.45 21.30
N LYS A 298 51.45 31.30 21.44
CA LYS A 298 51.95 30.79 22.73
C LYS A 298 52.94 31.76 23.40
N VAL A 299 53.58 32.63 22.62
CA VAL A 299 54.43 33.73 23.12
C VAL A 299 53.59 34.93 23.60
N LEU A 300 52.37 35.12 23.10
CA LEU A 300 51.50 36.28 23.35
C LEU A 300 50.33 35.97 24.33
N VAL A 301 49.85 34.72 24.36
CA VAL A 301 48.64 34.25 25.06
C VAL A 301 48.88 33.96 26.54
N THR A 302 50.13 33.73 26.96
CA THR A 302 50.52 33.66 28.38
C THR A 302 50.18 34.97 29.13
N ARG A 303 49.88 36.07 28.41
CA ARG A 303 49.47 37.35 28.97
C ARG A 303 47.96 37.66 28.93
N ILE A 304 47.10 36.87 28.28
CA ILE A 304 45.70 37.29 28.02
C ILE A 304 44.62 36.28 28.47
N MET A 305 44.96 35.04 28.87
CA MET A 305 43.95 34.09 29.38
C MET A 305 43.71 34.22 30.90
N ALA A 306 43.29 35.41 31.33
CA ALA A 306 42.43 35.55 32.50
C ALA A 306 41.02 35.90 31.99
N ILE A 307 40.02 35.15 32.47
CA ILE A 307 38.57 35.44 32.39
C ILE A 307 37.76 34.69 31.30
N ARG A 308 37.22 33.57 31.78
CA ARG A 308 35.87 32.95 31.65
C ARG A 308 35.41 32.13 30.43
N PRO A 309 34.62 31.06 30.69
CA PRO A 309 34.10 30.12 29.70
C PRO A 309 32.66 30.41 29.24
N GLN A 310 32.31 29.75 28.15
CA GLN A 310 31.08 29.80 27.37
C GLN A 310 29.85 29.25 28.13
N LYS A 311 28.72 29.96 28.03
CA LYS A 311 27.42 29.66 28.64
C LYS A 311 26.68 28.57 27.84
N LYS A 312 26.23 27.51 28.51
CA LYS A 312 25.28 26.50 27.99
C LYS A 312 23.87 27.01 28.31
N LEU A 313 22.96 27.04 27.32
CA LEU A 313 21.55 27.40 27.57
C LEU A 313 20.90 26.33 28.46
N GLN A 314 20.26 26.75 29.55
CA GLN A 314 19.66 25.90 30.57
C GLN A 314 18.16 26.19 30.62
N TYR A 315 17.33 25.17 30.34
CA TYR A 315 15.88 25.22 30.52
C TYR A 315 15.54 24.64 31.90
N PRO A 316 15.04 25.44 32.86
CA PRO A 316 15.07 25.09 34.28
C PRO A 316 14.09 23.98 34.73
N ASN A 317 13.16 23.53 33.88
CA ASN A 317 12.07 22.63 34.29
C ASN A 317 11.93 21.36 33.42
N LEU A 318 12.90 21.03 32.57
CA LEU A 318 12.82 19.79 31.80
C LEU A 318 13.40 18.65 32.63
N GLN A 319 12.51 17.86 33.25
CA GLN A 319 12.90 16.65 33.97
C GLN A 319 12.98 15.49 32.99
N GLU A 320 14.20 15.03 32.70
CA GLU A 320 14.44 13.85 31.89
C GLU A 320 14.32 12.59 32.76
N PHE A 321 13.40 11.70 32.41
CA PHE A 321 13.28 10.38 33.01
C PHE A 321 13.93 9.35 32.11
N SER A 322 14.77 8.48 32.68
CA SER A 322 15.34 7.38 31.90
C SER A 322 14.26 6.32 31.64
N PHE A 323 14.44 5.54 30.58
CA PHE A 323 13.58 4.38 30.31
C PHE A 323 13.52 3.41 31.49
N ALA A 324 14.62 3.28 32.24
CA ALA A 324 14.66 2.44 33.44
C ALA A 324 13.74 2.97 34.55
N ASP A 325 13.69 4.28 34.75
CA ASP A 325 12.80 4.92 35.73
C ASP A 325 11.32 4.72 35.35
N ILE A 326 11.00 4.89 34.07
CA ILE A 326 9.64 4.67 33.52
C ILE A 326 9.22 3.20 33.66
N LYS A 327 10.12 2.27 33.34
CA LYS A 327 9.89 0.83 33.46
C LYS A 327 9.71 0.39 34.91
N ALA A 328 10.46 0.97 35.84
CA ALA A 328 10.33 0.71 37.27
C ALA A 328 9.00 1.27 37.82
N ALA A 329 8.68 2.53 37.51
CA ALA A 329 7.48 3.20 37.98
C ALA A 329 6.18 2.51 37.51
N THR A 330 6.19 1.93 36.31
CA THR A 330 5.04 1.22 35.74
C THR A 330 4.97 -0.26 36.11
N ARG A 331 5.89 -0.75 36.95
CA ARG A 331 6.05 -2.18 37.24
C ARG A 331 6.11 -3.01 35.94
N ASN A 332 7.00 -2.60 35.04
CA ASN A 332 7.16 -3.15 33.70
C ASN A 332 5.89 -3.05 32.84
N PHE A 333 5.27 -1.86 32.82
CA PHE A 333 4.05 -1.57 32.05
C PHE A 333 2.86 -2.49 32.40
N SER A 334 2.70 -2.83 33.68
CA SER A 334 1.55 -3.59 34.17
C SER A 334 0.25 -2.82 33.96
N HIS A 335 -0.83 -3.54 33.64
CA HIS A 335 -2.18 -2.97 33.54
C HIS A 335 -2.68 -2.30 34.82
N GLU A 336 -2.09 -2.64 35.98
CA GLU A 336 -2.44 -2.11 37.30
C GLU A 336 -1.70 -0.79 37.65
N ASN A 337 -0.62 -0.46 36.94
CA ASN A 337 0.25 0.70 37.22
C ASN A 337 0.43 1.56 35.96
N LYS A 338 -0.69 2.08 35.43
CA LYS A 338 -0.67 2.98 34.28
C LYS A 338 -0.26 4.38 34.71
N LEU A 339 0.69 4.98 33.99
CA LEU A 339 1.02 6.39 34.17
C LEU A 339 -0.18 7.25 33.76
N GLY A 340 -0.64 8.13 34.66
CA GLY A 340 -1.75 9.05 34.40
C GLY A 340 -3.15 8.55 34.80
N GLU A 341 -3.27 7.35 35.37
CA GLU A 341 -4.54 6.83 35.93
C GLU A 341 -4.91 7.53 37.24
N GLY A 342 -6.23 7.74 37.48
CA GLY A 342 -6.76 8.28 38.74
C GLY A 342 -7.41 9.66 38.66
N GLY A 343 -7.48 10.30 37.49
CA GLY A 343 -8.27 11.51 37.30
C GLY A 343 -7.67 12.81 37.89
N TYR A 344 -6.35 12.89 37.99
CA TYR A 344 -5.67 14.08 38.52
C TYR A 344 -4.71 14.74 37.52
N GLY A 345 -4.48 14.10 36.37
CA GLY A 345 -3.55 14.59 35.34
C GLY A 345 -4.07 15.79 34.55
N PRO A 346 -3.19 16.62 33.94
CA PRO A 346 -3.58 17.78 33.14
C PRO A 346 -4.56 17.44 32.01
N VAL A 347 -4.43 16.26 31.38
CA VAL A 347 -5.33 15.79 30.32
C VAL A 347 -6.74 15.49 30.86
N TYR A 348 -6.84 14.92 32.06
CA TYR A 348 -8.14 14.71 32.73
C TYR A 348 -8.81 16.04 33.07
N LYS A 349 -8.04 16.97 33.65
CA LYS A 349 -8.54 18.31 33.98
C LYS A 349 -8.99 19.05 32.71
N ALA A 350 -8.25 18.93 31.61
CA ALA A 350 -8.66 19.50 30.33
C ALA A 350 -10.04 18.98 29.90
N TYR A 351 -10.29 17.68 29.96
CA TYR A 351 -11.59 17.11 29.59
C TYR A 351 -12.74 17.64 30.46
N GLU A 352 -12.58 17.69 31.79
CA GLU A 352 -13.61 18.23 32.71
C GLU A 352 -13.89 19.71 32.45
N PHE A 353 -12.86 20.54 32.28
CA PHE A 353 -13.04 21.96 31.96
C PHE A 353 -13.69 22.18 30.60
N TRP A 354 -13.35 21.37 29.60
CA TRP A 354 -14.00 21.41 28.28
C TRP A 354 -15.48 21.02 28.36
N LYS A 355 -15.79 19.94 29.09
CA LYS A 355 -17.16 19.43 29.30
C LYS A 355 -18.05 20.43 30.03
N ASP A 356 -17.51 21.15 31.02
CA ASP A 356 -18.22 22.16 31.81
C ASP A 356 -18.32 23.53 31.09
N GLY A 357 -17.79 23.65 29.86
CA GLY A 357 -17.75 24.91 29.11
C GLY A 357 -16.77 25.95 29.68
N LYS A 358 -15.82 25.51 30.53
CA LYS A 358 -14.80 26.34 31.20
C LYS A 358 -13.41 26.23 30.56
N SER A 359 -13.32 25.81 29.30
CA SER A 359 -12.07 25.58 28.56
C SER A 359 -11.03 26.71 28.70
N MET A 360 -11.47 27.96 28.77
CA MET A 360 -10.57 29.12 28.89
C MET A 360 -9.88 29.23 30.27
N GLU A 361 -10.49 28.71 31.34
CA GLU A 361 -9.88 28.69 32.69
C GLU A 361 -8.72 27.70 32.80
N PHE A 362 -8.64 26.74 31.87
CA PHE A 362 -7.55 25.75 31.79
C PHE A 362 -6.33 26.28 31.02
N MET A 363 -6.50 27.29 30.17
CA MET A 363 -5.43 27.77 29.28
C MET A 363 -4.33 28.50 30.04
N ASP A 364 -3.08 28.30 29.59
CA ASP A 364 -1.93 29.02 30.15
C ASP A 364 -2.08 30.53 29.88
N PRO A 365 -2.01 31.40 30.91
CA PRO A 365 -2.08 32.86 30.75
C PRO A 365 -1.03 33.46 29.81
N LEU A 366 0.07 32.74 29.52
CA LEU A 366 1.09 33.15 28.56
C LEU A 366 0.69 32.91 27.10
N MET A 367 -0.38 32.16 26.83
CA MET A 367 -0.97 32.01 25.50
C MET A 367 -1.78 33.26 25.17
N ASP A 368 -1.11 34.31 24.69
CA ASP A 368 -1.75 35.57 24.32
C ASP A 368 -2.48 35.45 22.97
N ASP A 369 -3.69 34.91 23.01
CA ASP A 369 -4.62 34.91 21.87
C ASP A 369 -6.02 35.34 22.32
N THR A 370 -6.07 36.37 23.19
CA THR A 370 -7.30 36.98 23.74
C THR A 370 -8.28 37.46 22.66
N ASN A 371 -7.81 37.66 21.43
CA ASN A 371 -8.63 38.05 20.28
C ASN A 371 -9.34 36.88 19.56
N SER A 372 -9.10 35.61 19.94
CA SER A 372 -9.75 34.48 19.27
C SER A 372 -9.89 33.23 20.17
N ALA A 373 -10.56 33.38 21.32
CA ALA A 373 -10.86 32.30 22.28
C ALA A 373 -11.40 31.01 21.62
N CYS A 374 -12.17 31.10 20.54
CA CYS A 374 -12.68 29.96 19.78
C CYS A 374 -11.58 29.04 19.21
N LYS A 375 -10.40 29.58 18.87
CA LYS A 375 -9.26 28.79 18.33
C LYS A 375 -8.61 27.96 19.42
N LEU A 376 -8.43 28.52 20.62
CA LEU A 376 -7.89 27.80 21.75
C LEU A 376 -8.82 26.66 22.20
N VAL A 377 -10.13 26.93 22.25
CA VAL A 377 -11.13 25.90 22.53
C VAL A 377 -11.12 24.79 21.47
N ARG A 378 -10.98 25.16 20.19
CA ARG A 378 -10.88 24.20 19.08
C ARG A 378 -9.62 23.35 19.16
N CYS A 379 -8.46 23.95 19.43
CA CYS A 379 -7.21 23.21 19.65
C CYS A 379 -7.30 22.25 20.83
N MET A 380 -7.94 22.67 21.92
CA MET A 380 -8.20 21.80 23.08
C MET A 380 -9.08 20.61 22.72
N GLN A 381 -10.16 20.84 21.96
CA GLN A 381 -11.05 19.77 21.52
C GLN A 381 -10.36 18.77 20.59
N VAL A 382 -9.57 19.25 19.63
CA VAL A 382 -8.77 18.40 18.73
C VAL A 382 -7.71 17.60 19.52
N ALA A 383 -7.05 18.22 20.51
CA ALA A 383 -6.11 17.52 21.37
C ALA A 383 -6.79 16.40 22.18
N LEU A 384 -8.01 16.63 22.69
CA LEU A 384 -8.81 15.63 23.41
C LEU A 384 -9.27 14.46 22.50
N LEU A 385 -9.47 14.70 21.20
CA LEU A 385 -9.72 13.62 20.22
C LEU A 385 -8.48 12.77 19.98
N CYS A 386 -7.27 13.37 20.00
CA CYS A 386 -6.03 12.63 19.75
C CYS A 386 -5.65 11.65 20.87
N VAL A 387 -6.20 11.85 22.07
CA VAL A 387 -5.87 11.06 23.29
C VAL A 387 -7.01 10.14 23.73
N GLN A 388 -7.95 9.82 22.82
CA GLN A 388 -9.03 8.87 23.08
C GLN A 388 -8.50 7.48 23.46
N GLU A 389 -9.24 6.74 24.30
CA GLU A 389 -8.81 5.41 24.75
C GLU A 389 -8.69 4.43 23.59
N LYS A 390 -9.78 4.32 22.83
CA LYS A 390 -9.89 3.50 21.63
C LYS A 390 -9.15 4.17 20.49
N TRP A 391 -8.33 3.40 19.79
CA TRP A 391 -7.57 3.92 18.65
C TRP A 391 -8.51 4.28 17.49
N GLU A 392 -9.66 3.62 17.39
CA GLU A 392 -10.71 3.87 16.40
C GLU A 392 -11.36 5.24 16.59
N ASP A 393 -11.36 5.77 17.81
CA ASP A 393 -11.94 7.07 18.15
C ASP A 393 -10.94 8.22 17.96
N ARG A 394 -9.67 7.91 17.62
CA ARG A 394 -8.63 8.91 17.38
C ARG A 394 -8.63 9.34 15.91
N PRO A 395 -8.61 10.64 15.62
CA PRO A 395 -8.52 11.14 14.25
C PRO A 395 -7.15 10.83 13.66
N SER A 396 -7.12 10.60 12.35
CA SER A 396 -5.90 10.60 11.56
C SER A 396 -5.25 11.98 11.55
N MET A 397 -3.94 12.06 11.28
CA MET A 397 -3.24 13.34 11.14
C MET A 397 -3.83 14.25 10.05
N LEU A 398 -4.46 13.66 9.03
CA LEU A 398 -5.14 14.41 7.98
C LEU A 398 -6.42 15.08 8.51
N GLU A 399 -7.20 14.36 9.30
CA GLU A 399 -8.40 14.90 9.95
C GLU A 399 -8.01 15.97 10.98
N VAL A 400 -6.95 15.76 11.76
CA VAL A 400 -6.39 16.78 12.67
C VAL A 400 -6.01 18.05 11.90
N TYR A 401 -5.28 17.91 10.79
CA TYR A 401 -4.90 19.05 9.96
C TYR A 401 -6.14 19.78 9.39
N SER A 402 -7.15 19.04 8.92
CA SER A 402 -8.41 19.60 8.43
C SER A 402 -9.15 20.37 9.53
N MET A 403 -9.29 19.76 10.72
CA MET A 403 -9.96 20.36 11.87
C MET A 403 -9.27 21.63 12.35
N LEU A 404 -7.94 21.71 12.29
CA LEU A 404 -7.19 22.91 12.69
C LEU A 404 -7.19 24.00 11.62
N LYS A 405 -7.30 23.64 10.33
CA LYS A 405 -7.27 24.59 9.20
C LYS A 405 -8.63 25.24 8.93
N ASN A 406 -9.73 24.51 9.13
CA ASN A 406 -11.07 24.98 8.83
C ASN A 406 -11.74 25.48 10.11
N GLU A 407 -11.99 26.78 10.22
CA GLU A 407 -12.63 27.37 11.42
C GLU A 407 -14.16 27.16 11.49
N ILE A 408 -14.77 26.71 10.39
CA ILE A 408 -16.24 26.68 10.18
C ILE A 408 -16.83 25.27 10.34
N GLU A 409 -16.05 24.21 10.15
CA GLU A 409 -16.54 22.83 10.27
C GLU A 409 -16.68 22.41 11.75
N ASP A 410 -17.78 21.75 12.09
CA ASP A 410 -18.00 21.20 13.43
C ASP A 410 -16.97 20.11 13.75
N VAL A 411 -16.34 20.22 14.92
CA VAL A 411 -15.38 19.24 15.43
C VAL A 411 -16.13 18.16 16.20
N PRO A 412 -15.83 16.86 15.99
CA PRO A 412 -16.43 15.79 16.76
C PRO A 412 -16.26 15.97 18.27
N THR A 413 -17.26 15.57 19.03
CA THR A 413 -17.25 15.65 20.49
C THR A 413 -16.35 14.55 21.07
N PRO A 414 -15.28 14.89 21.82
CA PRO A 414 -14.45 13.90 22.50
C PRO A 414 -15.27 13.00 23.44
N LYS A 415 -15.10 11.69 23.27
CA LYS A 415 -15.64 10.70 24.21
C LYS A 415 -14.79 10.67 25.49
N MET A 416 -15.31 10.05 26.54
CA MET A 416 -14.62 9.96 27.84
C MET A 416 -13.27 9.26 27.66
N HIS A 417 -12.19 9.93 28.07
CA HIS A 417 -10.81 9.44 28.05
C HIS A 417 -10.54 8.18 28.88
N ALA A 418 -9.43 7.50 28.56
CA ALA A 418 -8.96 6.21 29.08
C ALA A 418 -8.73 6.11 30.60
N PHE A 419 -8.79 7.22 31.33
CA PHE A 419 -8.31 7.33 32.71
C PHE A 419 -9.37 7.81 33.71
N ALA A 420 -10.62 7.98 33.27
CA ALA A 420 -11.73 8.15 34.19
C ALA A 420 -12.01 6.81 34.89
N ALA A 421 -12.04 6.82 36.22
CA ALA A 421 -12.32 5.63 37.01
C ALA A 421 -13.62 4.97 36.52
N ARG A 422 -13.52 3.73 36.03
CA ARG A 422 -14.70 2.91 35.70
C ARG A 422 -15.56 2.82 36.96
N LYS A 423 -16.77 3.37 36.90
CA LYS A 423 -17.91 2.74 37.58
C LYS A 423 -18.49 1.77 36.57
N ASP A 424 -18.46 0.49 36.94
CA ASP A 424 -19.06 -0.61 36.20
C ASP A 424 -20.50 -0.28 35.77
N MET A 425 -20.84 -0.59 34.52
CA MET A 425 -22.19 -1.01 34.11
C MET A 425 -22.15 -1.63 32.71
N ASP A 426 -22.33 -2.95 32.73
CA ASP A 426 -23.20 -3.77 31.91
C ASP A 426 -22.90 -4.05 30.43
N VAL A 427 -22.62 -5.35 30.26
CA VAL A 427 -22.78 -6.21 29.09
C VAL A 427 -24.23 -6.14 28.59
N GLU A 428 -24.44 -5.81 27.32
CA GLU A 428 -25.59 -6.33 26.56
C GLU A 428 -25.33 -6.37 25.05
N ASN A 429 -25.15 -7.61 24.57
CA ASN A 429 -25.79 -8.20 23.39
C ASN A 429 -26.21 -7.26 22.24
N TYR A 430 -25.58 -7.40 21.06
CA TYR A 430 -26.31 -7.18 19.81
C TYR A 430 -26.01 -8.28 18.79
N GLN A 431 -27.11 -8.94 18.44
CA GLN A 431 -27.22 -10.07 17.54
C GLN A 431 -26.86 -9.72 16.10
N LYS A 432 -26.24 -10.72 15.48
CA LYS A 432 -26.02 -10.95 14.06
C LYS A 432 -27.34 -10.85 13.28
N SER A 433 -27.49 -9.85 12.41
CA SER A 433 -28.44 -9.88 11.31
C SER A 433 -27.69 -10.16 10.01
N THR A 434 -27.90 -11.36 9.48
CA THR A 434 -27.63 -11.70 8.08
C THR A 434 -28.60 -10.95 7.20
N GLU A 435 -28.10 -10.01 6.39
CA GLU A 435 -28.79 -9.56 5.19
C GLU A 435 -27.96 -10.00 3.98
N GLU A 436 -28.61 -10.79 3.12
CA GLU A 436 -28.22 -11.02 1.74
C GLU A 436 -28.23 -9.68 1.00
N THR A 437 -27.12 -9.33 0.35
CA THR A 437 -27.11 -8.32 -0.70
C THR A 437 -26.44 -8.84 -1.96
N CYS A 438 -27.16 -8.63 -3.06
CA CYS A 438 -26.90 -9.02 -4.42
C CYS A 438 -25.52 -8.59 -4.98
N SER A 439 -25.07 -9.40 -5.95
CA SER A 439 -24.06 -9.15 -7.00
C SER A 439 -23.33 -7.80 -6.93
N VAL A 440 -22.08 -7.85 -6.45
CA VAL A 440 -21.14 -6.73 -6.46
C VAL A 440 -20.41 -6.70 -7.81
N ASN A 441 -20.49 -5.57 -8.52
CA ASN A 441 -19.62 -5.30 -9.65
C ASN A 441 -18.18 -5.10 -9.14
N TYR A 442 -17.24 -5.86 -9.70
CA TYR A 442 -15.83 -5.85 -9.33
C TYR A 442 -15.20 -4.48 -9.64
N ALA A 443 -14.75 -3.75 -8.61
CA ALA A 443 -13.98 -2.52 -8.77
C ALA A 443 -12.50 -2.85 -8.98
N THR A 444 -11.92 -2.40 -10.09
CA THR A 444 -10.49 -2.53 -10.38
C THR A 444 -9.88 -1.14 -10.60
N MET A 445 -8.64 -0.96 -10.16
CA MET A 445 -7.84 0.25 -10.41
C MET A 445 -6.70 -0.10 -11.39
N SER A 446 -6.53 0.74 -12.40
CA SER A 446 -5.41 0.72 -13.35
C SER A 446 -4.64 2.03 -13.24
N TRP A 447 -3.32 1.97 -13.20
CA TRP A 447 -2.44 3.15 -13.21
C TRP A 447 -1.61 3.17 -14.48
N ASP A 448 -1.66 4.29 -15.21
CA ASP A 448 -0.77 4.58 -16.33
C ASP A 448 0.51 5.23 -15.78
N MET A 449 1.69 4.73 -16.17
CA MET A 449 2.95 5.37 -15.77
C MET A 449 3.21 6.65 -16.60
N PRO A 450 3.65 7.76 -15.99
CA PRO A 450 4.02 8.96 -16.72
C PRO A 450 5.26 8.70 -17.61
N ARG A 451 5.19 9.22 -18.85
CA ARG A 451 6.21 9.08 -19.91
C ARG A 451 7.51 9.80 -19.60
#